data_AF-A0A2N5SJL2-F1
#
_entry.id   AF-A0A2N5SJL2-F1
#
_cell.length_a   1.000
_cell.length_b   1.000
_cell.length_c   1.000
_cell.angle_alpha   90.00
_cell.angle_beta   90.00
_cell.angle_gamma   90.00
#
_symmetry.space_group_name_H-M   'P 1'
#
loop_
_entity.id
_entity.type
_entity.pdbx_description
1 polymer ?
#
loop_
_entity_poly.entity_id
_entity_poly.type
_entity_poly.pdbx_seq_one_letter_code
_entity_poly.pdbx_strand_id
1 'polypeptide(L)'
;MSHSTNAYSTEDQLKKEYISTGQTSQIHPNDESVNVYLTYKEKKKSFVTRKTQTDQASEEKTNQTSNKKLEKMRKNYHLSRSLQPDYQEQHSHPTPFRTIEQYYKRRLWEPNYDLGFGRHSIPPPAQTPSTSTFSIPVDWSTPQGARSIQAHVHTLLTPASCHQLIPPCQSCHPRPVQRMCTFPKQYPGLIYLPSYLCQHQQASLIEDCLTNGLRKPNVTNIDTHWKMEHEPGLYELYQIWLNTQNTEHTATEDDHRFILNPRTEPPPNPTLLSQAQQDTNHTKSRRQKVDYEPIDSQNFLVARNDQPKQDPTASSTVKPMHIRDMWMNGKLRWCTIGWQYHWPTKTYHFEREPTQISDLVQSTCKNLVNRVIPWEMVEEESKEEEKEQDNGAEKKSSDTDWKTDYKPEAGVINFYQYRDALTAHIDHSEVSTDAPLVSLSIGHACMFLISPSREEEPLAIKLESGDGLIMSGDSRRYFHGVPRIIEHSLPDWLQETGHPPLPPWSEWFRKGGRINLNVRQVF
;
A
#
# COMPACT_ATOMS: atom_id res chain seq x y z
N MET A 1 57.83 6.90 -44.22
CA MET A 1 57.49 5.85 -45.21
C MET A 1 56.80 4.75 -44.42
N SER A 2 55.56 4.31 -44.61
CA SER A 2 54.46 4.56 -45.55
C SER A 2 53.28 3.72 -45.03
N HIS A 3 52.05 4.11 -45.41
CA HIS A 3 50.69 3.55 -45.20
C HIS A 3 50.54 2.01 -45.08
N SER A 4 49.45 1.39 -44.56
CA SER A 4 47.99 1.67 -44.68
C SER A 4 47.17 0.77 -43.69
N THR A 5 46.14 1.26 -42.96
CA THR A 5 44.66 1.32 -43.19
C THR A 5 43.81 0.04 -43.02
N ASN A 6 42.86 0.13 -42.06
CA ASN A 6 41.45 -0.31 -42.03
C ASN A 6 41.03 -1.72 -42.51
N ALA A 7 40.59 -2.57 -41.56
CA ALA A 7 39.90 -3.85 -41.80
C ALA A 7 38.55 -4.00 -41.05
N TYR A 8 37.83 -2.91 -40.77
CA TYR A 8 36.51 -2.94 -40.12
C TYR A 8 35.37 -2.30 -40.93
N SER A 9 35.57 -2.07 -42.24
CA SER A 9 34.59 -1.37 -43.09
C SER A 9 33.85 -2.26 -44.11
N THR A 10 34.10 -3.57 -44.16
CA THR A 10 33.54 -4.46 -45.20
C THR A 10 32.28 -5.22 -44.78
N GLU A 11 31.94 -5.29 -43.49
CA GLU A 11 30.75 -6.01 -43.01
C GLU A 11 29.46 -5.18 -43.12
N ASP A 12 29.56 -3.85 -43.03
CA ASP A 12 28.41 -2.94 -43.12
C ASP A 12 28.05 -2.50 -44.56
N GLN A 13 28.94 -2.74 -45.54
CA GLN A 13 28.62 -2.49 -46.96
C GLN A 13 27.86 -3.66 -47.61
N LEU A 14 28.11 -4.92 -47.21
CA LEU A 14 27.42 -6.08 -47.79
C LEU A 14 25.97 -6.26 -47.30
N LYS A 15 25.61 -5.68 -46.14
CA LYS A 15 24.21 -5.66 -45.66
C LYS A 15 23.34 -4.61 -46.35
N LYS A 16 23.93 -3.56 -46.94
CA LYS A 16 23.18 -2.49 -47.62
C LYS A 16 22.81 -2.82 -49.07
N GLU A 17 23.52 -3.73 -49.75
CA GLU A 17 23.17 -4.16 -51.11
C GLU A 17 22.10 -5.27 -51.15
N TYR A 18 21.84 -5.98 -50.05
CA TYR A 18 20.85 -7.07 -50.05
C TYR A 18 19.39 -6.62 -49.81
N ILE A 19 19.16 -5.32 -49.55
CA ILE A 19 17.81 -4.77 -49.24
C ILE A 19 17.21 -3.97 -50.42
N SER A 20 17.88 -3.83 -51.57
CA SER A 20 17.40 -2.94 -52.65
C SER A 20 16.92 -3.59 -53.96
N THR A 21 16.83 -4.91 -54.09
CA THR A 21 16.25 -5.53 -55.31
C THR A 21 15.31 -6.68 -54.95
N GLY A 22 14.01 -6.36 -54.87
CA GLY A 22 12.97 -7.37 -54.88
C GLY A 22 12.91 -8.03 -56.25
N GLN A 23 13.41 -9.25 -56.38
CA GLN A 23 13.07 -10.15 -57.47
C GLN A 23 13.30 -11.62 -57.08
N THR A 24 12.22 -12.39 -57.20
CA THR A 24 12.18 -13.85 -57.08
C THR A 24 12.86 -14.51 -58.29
N SER A 25 13.96 -15.24 -58.06
CA SER A 25 14.56 -16.16 -59.03
C SER A 25 15.24 -17.33 -58.32
N GLN A 26 15.10 -18.52 -58.91
CA GLN A 26 15.46 -19.85 -58.39
C GLN A 26 16.96 -20.02 -58.07
N ILE A 27 17.29 -20.72 -56.97
CA ILE A 27 18.66 -21.12 -56.61
C ILE A 27 18.83 -22.63 -56.82
N HIS A 28 19.85 -23.00 -57.60
CA HIS A 28 20.31 -24.37 -57.82
C HIS A 28 21.14 -24.90 -56.64
N PRO A 29 21.08 -26.20 -56.31
CA PRO A 29 21.77 -26.78 -55.16
C PRO A 29 23.20 -27.19 -55.53
N ASN A 30 24.19 -26.33 -55.29
CA ASN A 30 25.62 -26.69 -55.10
C ASN A 30 26.47 -25.45 -54.79
N ASP A 31 26.15 -24.76 -53.69
CA ASP A 31 26.94 -23.61 -53.23
C ASP A 31 27.39 -23.85 -51.77
N GLU A 32 28.71 -23.93 -51.55
CA GLU A 32 29.34 -24.22 -50.25
C GLU A 32 29.04 -23.15 -49.18
N SER A 33 28.52 -21.99 -49.59
CA SER A 33 28.06 -20.90 -48.71
C SER A 33 26.75 -21.23 -47.96
N VAL A 34 25.93 -22.16 -48.46
CA VAL A 34 24.65 -22.56 -47.84
C VAL A 34 24.86 -23.51 -46.65
N ASN A 35 25.90 -24.36 -46.71
CA ASN A 35 26.23 -25.29 -45.62
C ASN A 35 26.75 -24.57 -44.37
N VAL A 36 27.46 -23.45 -44.51
CA VAL A 36 27.95 -22.66 -43.37
C VAL A 36 26.79 -21.92 -42.68
N TYR A 37 25.81 -21.42 -43.43
CA TYR A 37 24.65 -20.72 -42.87
C TYR A 37 23.64 -21.66 -42.17
N LEU A 38 23.46 -22.88 -42.69
CA LEU A 38 22.63 -23.91 -42.05
C LEU A 38 23.27 -24.46 -40.76
N THR A 39 24.59 -24.68 -40.76
CA THR A 39 25.33 -25.12 -39.56
C THR A 39 25.34 -24.03 -38.47
N TYR A 40 25.37 -22.76 -38.84
CA TYR A 40 25.24 -21.63 -37.90
C TYR A 40 23.81 -21.51 -37.33
N LYS A 41 22.76 -21.71 -38.14
CA LYS A 41 21.36 -21.73 -37.66
C LYS A 41 21.06 -22.89 -36.71
N GLU A 42 21.63 -24.07 -36.95
CA GLU A 42 21.48 -25.23 -36.05
C GLU A 42 22.24 -25.07 -34.73
N LYS A 43 23.45 -24.49 -34.77
CA LYS A 43 24.21 -24.12 -33.55
C LYS A 43 23.54 -22.99 -32.76
N LYS A 44 22.92 -22.02 -33.43
CA LYS A 44 22.17 -20.93 -32.76
C LYS A 44 20.83 -21.42 -32.20
N LYS A 45 20.11 -22.31 -32.90
CA LYS A 45 18.92 -22.98 -32.35
C LYS A 45 19.27 -23.83 -31.13
N SER A 46 20.29 -24.69 -31.19
CA SER A 46 20.71 -25.51 -30.05
C SER A 46 21.24 -24.70 -28.86
N PHE A 47 21.87 -23.54 -29.08
CA PHE A 47 22.29 -22.62 -28.02
C PHE A 47 21.11 -21.87 -27.39
N VAL A 48 20.13 -21.43 -28.20
CA VAL A 48 18.89 -20.78 -27.71
C VAL A 48 17.99 -21.78 -26.97
N THR A 49 17.87 -23.02 -27.44
CA THR A 49 17.13 -24.09 -26.75
C THR A 49 17.81 -24.52 -25.45
N ARG A 50 19.16 -24.56 -25.40
CA ARG A 50 19.87 -24.83 -24.15
C ARG A 50 19.73 -23.69 -23.15
N LYS A 51 19.81 -22.42 -23.59
CA LYS A 51 19.68 -21.26 -22.71
C LYS A 51 18.27 -21.15 -22.10
N THR A 52 17.23 -21.34 -22.93
CA THR A 52 15.83 -21.40 -22.46
C THR A 52 15.55 -22.58 -21.53
N GLN A 53 16.16 -23.75 -21.74
CA GLN A 53 16.05 -24.88 -20.81
C GLN A 53 16.80 -24.65 -19.49
N THR A 54 17.96 -23.99 -19.48
CA THR A 54 18.65 -23.62 -18.24
C THR A 54 17.92 -22.52 -17.47
N ASP A 55 17.33 -21.55 -18.17
CA ASP A 55 16.57 -20.46 -17.56
C ASP A 55 15.26 -21.00 -16.96
N GLN A 56 14.52 -21.85 -17.68
CA GLN A 56 13.32 -22.54 -17.16
C GLN A 56 13.66 -23.50 -16.01
N ALA A 57 14.75 -24.26 -16.09
CA ALA A 57 15.18 -25.13 -14.98
C ALA A 57 15.68 -24.34 -13.77
N SER A 58 16.18 -23.11 -13.97
CA SER A 58 16.57 -22.21 -12.88
C SER A 58 15.34 -21.56 -12.24
N GLU A 59 14.35 -21.14 -13.01
CA GLU A 59 13.05 -20.64 -12.52
C GLU A 59 12.26 -21.73 -11.79
N GLU A 60 12.20 -22.96 -12.33
CA GLU A 60 11.57 -24.10 -11.67
C GLU A 60 12.29 -24.49 -10.38
N LYS A 61 13.63 -24.45 -10.35
CA LYS A 61 14.39 -24.69 -9.11
C LYS A 61 14.16 -23.57 -8.10
N THR A 62 14.07 -22.32 -8.51
CA THR A 62 13.83 -21.17 -7.61
C THR A 62 12.40 -21.22 -7.04
N ASN A 63 11.42 -21.54 -7.88
CA ASN A 63 10.03 -21.77 -7.48
C ASN A 63 9.87 -23.00 -6.58
N GLN A 64 10.54 -24.11 -6.87
CA GLN A 64 10.56 -25.29 -5.99
C GLN A 64 11.24 -25.00 -4.66
N THR A 65 12.30 -24.20 -4.63
CA THR A 65 13.01 -23.85 -3.38
C THR A 65 12.17 -22.89 -2.54
N SER A 66 11.47 -21.94 -3.18
CA SER A 66 10.48 -21.06 -2.53
C SER A 66 9.30 -21.86 -1.97
N ASN A 67 8.77 -22.81 -2.74
CA ASN A 67 7.69 -23.71 -2.31
C ASN A 67 8.12 -24.65 -1.17
N LYS A 68 9.34 -25.21 -1.21
CA LYS A 68 9.90 -26.02 -0.12
C LYS A 68 10.15 -25.18 1.14
N LYS A 69 10.56 -23.92 1.00
CA LYS A 69 10.68 -22.97 2.11
C LYS A 69 9.31 -22.64 2.69
N LEU A 70 8.29 -22.47 1.85
CA LEU A 70 6.90 -22.28 2.24
C LEU A 70 6.32 -23.52 2.95
N GLU A 71 6.59 -24.73 2.47
CA GLU A 71 6.22 -25.99 3.14
C GLU A 71 6.94 -26.18 4.47
N LYS A 72 8.23 -25.85 4.54
CA LYS A 72 8.99 -25.90 5.79
C LYS A 72 8.48 -24.85 6.78
N MET A 73 8.04 -23.68 6.29
CA MET A 73 7.36 -22.68 7.11
C MET A 73 5.97 -23.13 7.55
N ARG A 74 5.19 -23.80 6.69
CA ARG A 74 3.90 -24.43 7.04
C ARG A 74 4.11 -25.50 8.13
N LYS A 75 5.12 -26.36 7.99
CA LYS A 75 5.51 -27.38 8.99
C LYS A 75 5.99 -26.75 10.32
N ASN A 76 6.80 -25.70 10.27
CA ASN A 76 7.23 -25.00 11.49
C ASN A 76 6.08 -24.23 12.16
N TYR A 77 5.11 -23.74 11.39
CA TYR A 77 3.89 -23.11 11.90
C TYR A 77 2.95 -24.13 12.56
N HIS A 78 2.84 -25.35 12.01
CA HIS A 78 2.15 -26.48 12.64
C HIS A 78 2.73 -26.87 14.02
N LEU A 79 4.02 -26.59 14.29
CA LEU A 79 4.65 -26.88 15.58
C LEU A 79 4.41 -25.79 16.65
N SER A 80 3.86 -24.63 16.30
CA SER A 80 3.54 -23.60 17.30
C SER A 80 2.28 -24.00 18.09
N ARG A 81 2.47 -24.34 19.37
CA ARG A 81 1.43 -24.85 20.29
C ARG A 81 0.16 -24.00 20.41
N SER A 82 0.19 -22.72 20.01
CA SER A 82 -0.93 -21.78 20.12
C SER A 82 -1.93 -21.79 18.95
N LEU A 83 -1.75 -22.68 17.97
CA LEU A 83 -2.45 -22.61 16.68
C LEU A 83 -3.04 -23.95 16.20
N GLN A 84 -3.23 -24.92 17.09
CA GLN A 84 -4.08 -26.06 16.76
C GLN A 84 -5.54 -25.59 16.55
N PRO A 85 -6.34 -26.25 15.68
CA PRO A 85 -7.74 -25.89 15.40
C PRO A 85 -8.58 -25.71 16.67
N ASP A 86 -8.22 -26.47 17.71
CA ASP A 86 -8.89 -26.54 19.00
C ASP A 86 -8.19 -25.71 20.10
N TYR A 87 -7.14 -24.95 19.79
CA TYR A 87 -6.57 -24.00 20.75
C TYR A 87 -7.37 -22.69 20.74
N GLN A 88 -8.64 -22.79 21.11
CA GLN A 88 -9.24 -21.73 21.91
C GLN A 88 -8.86 -22.08 23.35
N GLU A 89 -8.33 -21.13 24.12
CA GLU A 89 -8.41 -21.30 25.57
C GLU A 89 -9.88 -21.59 25.87
N GLN A 90 -10.20 -22.67 26.59
CA GLN A 90 -11.58 -23.09 26.89
C GLN A 90 -12.43 -22.00 27.59
N HIS A 91 -11.84 -20.83 27.87
CA HIS A 91 -12.43 -19.67 28.53
C HIS A 91 -12.36 -18.38 27.70
N SER A 92 -11.89 -18.39 26.44
CA SER A 92 -11.90 -17.20 25.60
C SER A 92 -13.12 -17.20 24.68
N HIS A 93 -14.08 -16.31 24.92
CA HIS A 93 -15.12 -15.96 23.97
C HIS A 93 -14.65 -14.74 23.17
N PRO A 94 -14.04 -14.92 21.98
CA PRO A 94 -13.63 -13.79 21.15
C PRO A 94 -14.86 -13.00 20.70
N THR A 95 -14.72 -11.67 20.64
CA THR A 95 -15.76 -10.82 20.06
C THR A 95 -16.03 -11.20 18.59
N PRO A 96 -17.19 -10.89 18.02
CA PRO A 96 -17.46 -11.15 16.61
C PRO A 96 -16.40 -10.56 15.68
N PHE A 97 -15.94 -9.31 15.91
CA PHE A 97 -14.81 -8.74 15.18
C PHE A 97 -13.57 -9.60 15.24
N ARG A 98 -13.18 -10.02 16.44
CA ARG A 98 -11.97 -10.83 16.62
C ARG A 98 -12.10 -12.19 15.94
N THR A 99 -13.29 -12.75 15.87
CA THR A 99 -13.58 -14.00 15.17
C THR A 99 -13.33 -13.87 13.67
N ILE A 100 -13.85 -12.81 13.02
CA ILE A 100 -13.62 -12.54 11.60
C ILE A 100 -12.15 -12.19 11.32
N GLU A 101 -11.54 -11.38 12.19
CA GLU A 101 -10.12 -11.05 12.10
C GLU A 101 -9.24 -12.31 12.15
N GLN A 102 -9.55 -13.26 13.04
CA GLN A 102 -8.85 -14.53 13.13
C GLN A 102 -9.09 -15.42 11.90
N TYR A 103 -10.31 -15.43 11.34
CA TYR A 103 -10.62 -16.17 10.11
C TYR A 103 -9.69 -15.75 8.97
N TYR A 104 -9.64 -14.46 8.62
CA TYR A 104 -8.81 -13.98 7.51
C TYR A 104 -7.30 -14.03 7.81
N LYS A 105 -6.91 -13.91 9.08
CA LYS A 105 -5.50 -13.97 9.48
C LYS A 105 -4.89 -15.37 9.39
N ARG A 106 -5.70 -16.44 9.34
CA ARG A 106 -5.24 -17.84 9.31
C ARG A 106 -4.40 -18.16 8.07
N ARG A 107 -3.42 -19.05 8.25
CA ARG A 107 -2.47 -19.48 7.20
C ARG A 107 -2.35 -21.01 7.07
N LEU A 108 -3.11 -21.77 7.86
CA LEU A 108 -3.14 -23.24 7.79
C LEU A 108 -3.85 -23.72 6.53
N TRP A 109 -4.92 -23.03 6.18
CA TRP A 109 -5.67 -23.14 4.93
C TRP A 109 -5.98 -21.72 4.47
N GLU A 110 -6.28 -21.55 3.18
CA GLU A 110 -6.54 -20.24 2.62
C GLU A 110 -7.99 -19.81 2.88
N PRO A 111 -8.22 -18.66 3.54
CA PRO A 111 -9.56 -18.09 3.66
C PRO A 111 -10.19 -17.88 2.28
N ASN A 112 -11.49 -18.10 2.16
CA ASN A 112 -12.21 -17.65 0.97
C ASN A 112 -12.32 -16.12 1.01
N TYR A 113 -11.52 -15.44 0.18
CA TYR A 113 -11.50 -13.97 0.09
C TYR A 113 -12.71 -13.39 -0.64
N ASP A 114 -13.41 -14.20 -1.45
CA ASP A 114 -14.56 -13.75 -2.22
C ASP A 114 -15.82 -13.62 -1.34
N LEU A 115 -15.76 -14.08 -0.07
CA LEU A 115 -16.77 -13.79 0.96
C LEU A 115 -16.76 -12.32 1.42
N GLY A 116 -15.67 -11.60 1.19
CA GLY A 116 -15.63 -10.16 1.42
C GLY A 116 -16.18 -9.41 0.21
N PHE A 117 -16.74 -8.23 0.43
CA PHE A 117 -17.11 -7.32 -0.66
C PHE A 117 -15.86 -6.87 -1.42
N GLY A 118 -15.94 -6.76 -2.74
CA GLY A 118 -14.83 -6.24 -3.55
C GLY A 118 -15.25 -6.03 -5.00
N ARG A 119 -14.27 -5.86 -5.89
CA ARG A 119 -14.53 -5.68 -7.33
C ARG A 119 -15.36 -6.81 -7.92
N HIS A 120 -15.17 -8.05 -7.45
CA HIS A 120 -15.93 -9.22 -7.89
C HIS A 120 -17.42 -9.17 -7.49
N SER A 121 -17.77 -8.40 -6.47
CA SER A 121 -19.16 -8.20 -6.04
C SER A 121 -19.90 -7.18 -6.90
N ILE A 122 -19.18 -6.39 -7.71
CA ILE A 122 -19.74 -5.26 -8.45
C ILE A 122 -20.13 -5.71 -9.86
N PRO A 123 -21.41 -5.58 -10.27
CA PRO A 123 -21.84 -5.95 -11.61
C PRO A 123 -21.12 -5.14 -12.70
N PRO A 124 -20.85 -5.72 -13.87
CA PRO A 124 -20.23 -5.00 -14.97
C PRO A 124 -21.06 -3.77 -15.36
N PRO A 125 -20.42 -2.71 -15.88
CA PRO A 125 -21.14 -1.52 -16.33
C PRO A 125 -22.09 -1.84 -17.48
N ALA A 126 -23.20 -1.10 -17.55
CA ALA A 126 -24.10 -1.16 -18.69
C ALA A 126 -23.36 -0.72 -19.98
N GLN A 127 -23.81 -1.24 -21.13
CA GLN A 127 -23.17 -0.95 -22.42
C GLN A 127 -23.21 0.55 -22.79
N THR A 128 -24.23 1.27 -22.31
CA THR A 128 -24.38 2.71 -22.48
C THR A 128 -23.99 3.45 -21.20
N PRO A 129 -23.01 4.38 -21.26
CA PRO A 129 -22.62 5.20 -20.13
C PRO A 129 -23.80 6.06 -19.69
N SER A 130 -24.31 5.82 -18.49
CA SER A 130 -25.35 6.63 -17.86
C SER A 130 -25.11 6.71 -16.37
N THR A 131 -25.44 7.86 -15.79
CA THR A 131 -25.48 7.98 -14.33
C THR A 131 -26.59 7.09 -13.80
N SER A 132 -26.24 6.15 -12.92
CA SER A 132 -27.21 5.20 -12.35
C SER A 132 -26.77 4.76 -10.97
N THR A 133 -27.75 4.50 -10.11
CA THR A 133 -27.58 3.90 -8.80
C THR A 133 -28.44 2.64 -8.75
N PHE A 134 -27.89 1.54 -8.25
CA PHE A 134 -28.65 0.32 -7.97
C PHE A 134 -28.13 -0.35 -6.70
N SER A 135 -29.00 -1.01 -5.95
CA SER A 135 -28.63 -1.71 -4.72
C SER A 135 -28.35 -3.18 -5.00
N ILE A 136 -27.28 -3.71 -4.39
CA ILE A 136 -26.95 -5.13 -4.42
C ILE A 136 -26.91 -5.70 -3.00
N PRO A 137 -27.42 -6.93 -2.80
CA PRO A 137 -27.15 -7.63 -1.55
C PRO A 137 -25.67 -8.00 -1.50
N VAL A 138 -25.04 -7.63 -0.40
CA VAL A 138 -23.68 -8.05 -0.05
C VAL A 138 -23.81 -9.09 1.04
N ASP A 139 -23.68 -10.34 0.63
CA ASP A 139 -23.51 -11.44 1.55
C ASP A 139 -22.08 -11.40 2.04
N TRP A 140 -21.90 -11.10 3.32
CA TRP A 140 -20.60 -11.14 3.95
C TRP A 140 -20.72 -12.05 5.17
N SER A 141 -19.83 -13.03 5.25
CA SER A 141 -19.96 -14.06 6.27
C SER A 141 -18.65 -14.73 6.63
N THR A 142 -18.59 -15.18 7.89
CA THR A 142 -17.94 -16.43 8.23
C THR A 142 -18.84 -17.63 7.91
N PRO A 143 -18.31 -18.88 7.88
CA PRO A 143 -19.06 -20.11 7.60
C PRO A 143 -20.31 -20.40 8.46
N GLN A 144 -20.67 -19.56 9.44
CA GLN A 144 -21.66 -19.84 10.50
C GLN A 144 -22.94 -18.98 10.42
N GLY A 145 -23.09 -18.13 9.40
CA GLY A 145 -24.37 -17.47 9.10
C GLY A 145 -24.18 -16.19 8.32
N ALA A 146 -24.57 -16.18 7.04
CA ALA A 146 -24.47 -15.00 6.20
C ALA A 146 -25.46 -13.91 6.63
N ARG A 147 -24.94 -12.70 6.86
CA ARG A 147 -25.75 -11.49 6.96
C ARG A 147 -25.66 -10.78 5.62
N SER A 148 -26.80 -10.37 5.06
CA SER A 148 -26.84 -9.57 3.85
C SER A 148 -27.01 -8.10 4.22
N ILE A 149 -26.10 -7.25 3.75
CA ILE A 149 -26.28 -5.78 3.77
C ILE A 149 -26.60 -5.28 2.36
N GLN A 150 -27.10 -4.06 2.24
CA GLN A 150 -27.31 -3.44 0.93
C GLN A 150 -26.15 -2.49 0.65
N ALA A 151 -25.48 -2.70 -0.48
CA ALA A 151 -24.54 -1.73 -1.02
C ALA A 151 -25.17 -1.02 -2.21
N HIS A 152 -25.07 0.30 -2.27
CA HIS A 152 -25.46 1.05 -3.45
C HIS A 152 -24.25 1.14 -4.37
N VAL A 153 -24.50 0.93 -5.67
CA VAL A 153 -23.47 0.95 -6.69
C VAL A 153 -23.78 2.09 -7.66
N HIS A 154 -22.92 3.09 -7.67
CA HIS A 154 -23.03 4.27 -8.50
C HIS A 154 -22.14 4.14 -9.72
N THR A 155 -22.74 4.46 -10.87
CA THR A 155 -22.04 4.73 -12.11
C THR A 155 -22.06 6.24 -12.29
N LEU A 156 -20.90 6.90 -12.22
CA LEU A 156 -20.77 8.35 -12.34
C LEU A 156 -20.14 8.69 -13.68
N LEU A 157 -20.78 9.55 -14.45
CA LEU A 157 -20.20 10.11 -15.67
C LEU A 157 -19.18 11.19 -15.31
N THR A 158 -18.01 11.15 -15.92
CA THR A 158 -17.00 12.19 -15.74
C THR A 158 -17.47 13.48 -16.45
N PRO A 159 -17.71 14.60 -15.75
CA PRO A 159 -18.16 15.83 -16.39
C PRO A 159 -17.09 16.38 -17.34
N ALA A 160 -17.49 16.84 -18.53
CA ALA A 160 -16.58 17.43 -19.52
C ALA A 160 -15.86 18.71 -19.02
N SER A 161 -16.42 19.39 -18.03
CA SER A 161 -15.89 20.62 -17.42
C SER A 161 -15.07 20.39 -16.15
N CYS A 162 -14.93 19.15 -15.68
CA CYS A 162 -14.11 18.86 -14.51
C CYS A 162 -12.64 18.91 -14.94
N HIS A 163 -12.02 20.10 -14.83
CA HIS A 163 -10.57 20.21 -14.79
C HIS A 163 -10.07 19.43 -13.57
N GLN A 164 -9.80 18.15 -13.78
CA GLN A 164 -9.26 17.23 -12.80
C GLN A 164 -7.85 17.73 -12.43
N LEU A 165 -7.65 18.12 -11.17
CA LEU A 165 -6.34 18.55 -10.66
C LEU A 165 -5.45 17.37 -10.23
N ILE A 166 -5.93 16.13 -10.31
CA ILE A 166 -5.00 15.02 -10.58
C ILE A 166 -4.71 15.17 -12.06
N PRO A 167 -3.44 15.30 -12.50
CA PRO A 167 -3.14 15.29 -13.92
C PRO A 167 -3.84 14.07 -14.54
N PRO A 168 -4.89 14.25 -15.36
CA PRO A 168 -5.55 13.12 -15.97
C PRO A 168 -4.47 12.33 -16.68
N CYS A 169 -4.38 11.05 -16.38
CA CYS A 169 -3.32 10.24 -16.97
C CYS A 169 -3.47 10.33 -18.48
N GLN A 170 -2.50 10.95 -19.16
CA GLN A 170 -2.57 11.25 -20.60
C GLN A 170 -2.79 9.99 -21.44
N SER A 171 -2.41 8.82 -20.92
CA SER A 171 -2.53 7.52 -21.58
C SER A 171 -3.82 6.78 -21.24
N CYS A 172 -4.45 7.04 -20.08
CA CYS A 172 -5.61 6.27 -19.60
C CYS A 172 -6.89 7.10 -19.45
N HIS A 173 -6.85 8.41 -19.72
CA HIS A 173 -7.99 9.33 -19.57
C HIS A 173 -8.34 9.94 -20.93
N PRO A 174 -9.63 10.26 -21.17
CA PRO A 174 -10.73 10.30 -20.19
C PRO A 174 -11.25 8.89 -19.83
N ARG A 175 -11.48 8.66 -18.54
CA ARG A 175 -12.33 7.56 -18.10
C ARG A 175 -13.77 8.05 -18.17
N PRO A 176 -14.60 7.57 -19.10
CA PRO A 176 -15.95 8.11 -19.30
C PRO A 176 -16.87 7.82 -18.11
N VAL A 177 -16.52 6.79 -17.31
CA VAL A 177 -17.31 6.28 -16.21
C VAL A 177 -16.40 5.99 -15.02
N GLN A 178 -16.81 6.44 -13.85
CA GLN A 178 -16.25 6.05 -12.56
C GLN A 178 -17.28 5.23 -11.79
N ARG A 179 -16.84 4.18 -11.11
CA ARG A 179 -17.69 3.39 -10.21
C ARG A 179 -17.38 3.74 -8.76
N MET A 180 -18.42 3.77 -7.94
CA MET A 180 -18.36 4.05 -6.51
C MET A 180 -19.41 3.18 -5.81
N CYS A 181 -19.13 2.74 -4.59
CA CYS A 181 -20.09 2.02 -3.77
C CYS A 181 -20.23 2.67 -2.39
N THR A 182 -21.46 2.80 -1.91
CA THR A 182 -21.81 3.29 -0.56
C THR A 182 -22.58 2.21 0.20
N PHE A 183 -22.65 2.37 1.53
CA PHE A 183 -23.31 1.44 2.43
C PHE A 183 -24.20 2.21 3.43
N PRO A 184 -25.18 3.00 2.95
CA PRO A 184 -25.81 4.08 3.72
C PRO A 184 -26.42 3.59 5.04
N LYS A 185 -27.01 2.38 5.05
CA LYS A 185 -27.72 1.85 6.22
C LYS A 185 -26.80 1.38 7.35
N GLN A 186 -25.84 0.51 7.05
CA GLN A 186 -25.00 -0.13 8.08
C GLN A 186 -23.68 0.61 8.30
N TYR A 187 -23.19 1.31 7.27
CA TYR A 187 -21.91 1.99 7.29
C TYR A 187 -22.00 3.39 6.63
N PRO A 188 -22.83 4.30 7.18
CA PRO A 188 -22.94 5.66 6.65
C PRO A 188 -21.58 6.35 6.59
N GLY A 189 -21.33 7.03 5.46
CA GLY A 189 -20.08 7.72 5.17
C GLY A 189 -18.90 6.81 4.74
N LEU A 190 -19.08 5.49 4.68
CA LEU A 190 -18.12 4.56 4.08
C LEU A 190 -18.30 4.51 2.56
N ILE A 191 -17.24 4.78 1.81
CA ILE A 191 -17.27 4.77 0.34
C ILE A 191 -16.13 3.91 -0.19
N TYR A 192 -16.45 2.96 -1.07
CA TYR A 192 -15.48 2.14 -1.79
C TYR A 192 -15.38 2.55 -3.26
N LEU A 193 -14.16 2.71 -3.77
CA LEU A 193 -13.86 3.17 -5.11
C LEU A 193 -13.01 2.13 -5.84
N PRO A 194 -13.63 1.19 -6.58
CA PRO A 194 -12.89 0.16 -7.29
C PRO A 194 -12.05 0.77 -8.42
N SER A 195 -10.78 0.36 -8.49
CA SER A 195 -9.84 0.77 -9.55
C SER A 195 -9.76 2.29 -9.75
N TYR A 196 -9.89 3.07 -8.67
CA TYR A 196 -9.82 4.53 -8.72
C TYR A 196 -8.55 5.04 -9.40
N LEU A 197 -7.39 4.47 -9.07
CA LEU A 197 -6.10 4.83 -9.69
C LEU A 197 -5.79 3.92 -10.87
N CYS A 198 -5.48 4.48 -12.04
CA CYS A 198 -4.94 3.69 -13.15
C CYS A 198 -3.47 3.30 -12.89
N GLN A 199 -2.92 2.35 -13.65
CA GLN A 199 -1.55 1.85 -13.45
C GLN A 199 -0.48 2.97 -13.45
N HIS A 200 -0.62 3.99 -14.30
CA HIS A 200 0.33 5.10 -14.35
C HIS A 200 0.22 6.00 -13.11
N GLN A 201 -1.00 6.27 -12.63
CA GLN A 201 -1.21 7.03 -11.40
C GLN A 201 -0.70 6.25 -10.18
N GLN A 202 -0.90 4.92 -10.16
CA GLN A 202 -0.31 4.05 -9.14
C GLN A 202 1.22 4.14 -9.17
N ALA A 203 1.86 4.04 -10.34
CA ALA A 203 3.31 4.17 -10.47
C ALA A 203 3.84 5.54 -10.01
N SER A 204 3.18 6.64 -10.41
CA SER A 204 3.54 7.99 -9.95
C SER A 204 3.42 8.14 -8.43
N LEU A 205 2.35 7.62 -7.83
CA LEU A 205 2.16 7.66 -6.38
C LEU A 205 3.15 6.78 -5.62
N ILE A 206 3.52 5.62 -6.16
CA ILE A 206 4.59 4.79 -5.59
C ILE A 206 5.88 5.60 -5.57
N GLU A 207 6.29 6.15 -6.72
CA GLU A 207 7.54 6.91 -6.83
C GLU A 207 7.54 8.10 -5.85
N ASP A 208 6.44 8.85 -5.78
CA ASP A 208 6.29 9.99 -4.87
C ASP A 208 6.33 9.58 -3.39
N CYS A 209 5.65 8.50 -3.01
CA CYS A 209 5.69 7.96 -1.65
C CYS A 209 7.11 7.54 -1.23
N LEU A 210 7.90 7.01 -2.17
CA LEU A 210 9.25 6.54 -1.89
C LEU A 210 10.29 7.66 -1.93
N THR A 211 10.18 8.59 -2.87
CA THR A 211 11.16 9.70 -3.06
C THR A 211 10.86 10.90 -2.17
N ASN A 212 9.62 11.39 -2.17
CA ASN A 212 9.21 12.55 -1.36
C ASN A 212 8.77 12.11 0.03
N GLY A 213 8.03 11.00 0.14
CA GLY A 213 7.55 10.50 1.42
C GLY A 213 8.69 10.10 2.36
N LEU A 214 9.66 9.29 1.91
CA LEU A 214 10.74 8.80 2.77
C LEU A 214 11.91 9.78 2.96
N ARG A 215 11.82 10.99 2.40
CA ARG A 215 12.83 12.03 2.56
C ARG A 215 12.58 12.85 3.81
N LYS A 216 13.67 13.31 4.45
CA LYS A 216 13.58 14.27 5.54
C LYS A 216 12.93 15.58 5.07
N PRO A 217 12.12 16.25 5.91
CA PRO A 217 11.97 16.03 7.36
C PRO A 217 10.93 14.97 7.79
N ASN A 218 10.35 14.20 6.86
CA ASN A 218 9.39 13.16 7.22
C ASN A 218 10.01 12.10 8.15
N VAL A 219 9.16 11.52 9.00
CA VAL A 219 9.56 10.53 10.01
C VAL A 219 9.10 9.14 9.58
N THR A 220 9.99 8.17 9.71
CA THR A 220 9.75 6.76 9.42
C THR A 220 10.00 5.93 10.67
N ASN A 221 9.59 4.66 10.62
CA ASN A 221 9.91 3.72 11.70
C ASN A 221 11.43 3.46 11.86
N ILE A 222 12.24 3.72 10.83
CA ILE A 222 13.70 3.52 10.84
C ILE A 222 14.39 4.54 11.76
N ASP A 223 13.87 5.76 11.82
CA ASP A 223 14.42 6.87 12.61
C ASP A 223 14.46 6.63 14.12
N THR A 224 13.62 5.70 14.59
CA THR A 224 13.58 5.26 15.98
C THR A 224 14.92 4.72 16.44
N HIS A 225 15.68 4.06 15.55
CA HIS A 225 16.84 3.27 15.94
C HIS A 225 18.10 3.56 15.14
N TRP A 226 17.97 4.03 13.89
CA TRP A 226 19.11 4.33 13.03
C TRP A 226 19.21 5.83 12.77
N LYS A 227 20.43 6.33 12.65
CA LYS A 227 20.71 7.70 12.23
C LYS A 227 20.42 7.79 10.74
N MET A 228 19.62 8.78 10.37
CA MET A 228 19.29 9.08 8.98
C MET A 228 19.81 10.46 8.64
N GLU A 229 20.55 10.55 7.54
CA GLU A 229 20.96 11.84 6.97
C GLU A 229 19.76 12.53 6.31
N HIS A 230 19.85 13.84 6.10
CA HIS A 230 18.80 14.59 5.42
C HIS A 230 18.74 14.27 3.93
N GLU A 231 19.92 14.18 3.30
CA GLU A 231 20.07 13.84 1.88
C GLU A 231 21.31 12.95 1.71
N PRO A 232 21.25 11.90 0.86
CA PRO A 232 20.07 11.43 0.12
C PRO A 232 19.01 10.79 1.04
N GLY A 233 17.75 10.78 0.61
CA GLY A 233 16.68 10.06 1.30
C GLY A 233 16.86 8.54 1.24
N LEU A 234 16.03 7.80 1.98
CA LEU A 234 16.13 6.33 2.08
C LEU A 234 16.06 5.63 0.73
N TYR A 235 15.11 6.01 -0.12
CA TYR A 235 14.93 5.38 -1.41
C TYR A 235 16.00 5.82 -2.40
N GLU A 236 16.41 7.09 -2.39
CA GLU A 236 17.51 7.58 -3.21
C GLU A 236 18.82 6.86 -2.87
N LEU A 237 19.08 6.63 -1.58
CA LEU A 237 20.25 5.86 -1.14
C LEU A 237 20.21 4.42 -1.66
N TYR A 238 19.02 3.79 -1.66
CA TYR A 238 18.82 2.46 -2.25
C TYR A 238 19.02 2.47 -3.77
N GLN A 239 18.54 3.49 -4.49
CA GLN A 239 18.75 3.65 -5.93
C GLN A 239 20.22 3.85 -6.28
N ILE A 240 20.94 4.70 -5.52
CA ILE A 240 22.38 4.90 -5.68
C ILE A 240 23.11 3.56 -5.51
N TRP A 241 22.80 2.82 -4.44
CA TRP A 241 23.38 1.49 -4.22
C TRP A 241 23.13 0.54 -5.40
N LEU A 242 21.88 0.41 -5.86
CA LEU A 242 21.54 -0.44 -7.01
C LEU A 242 22.31 -0.06 -8.28
N ASN A 243 22.44 1.24 -8.55
CA ASN A 243 23.17 1.72 -9.73
C ASN A 243 24.67 1.40 -9.65
N THR A 244 25.28 1.49 -8.45
CA THR A 244 26.69 1.10 -8.27
C THR A 244 26.93 -0.40 -8.50
N GLN A 245 25.95 -1.26 -8.21
CA GLN A 245 26.05 -2.70 -8.49
C GLN A 245 25.98 -3.03 -9.98
N ASN A 246 25.37 -2.16 -10.79
CA ASN A 246 25.23 -2.36 -12.23
C ASN A 246 26.43 -1.84 -13.04
N THR A 247 27.31 -1.03 -12.44
CA THR A 247 28.55 -0.56 -13.06
C THR A 247 29.72 -1.49 -12.76
N GLU A 248 30.62 -1.74 -13.72
CA GLU A 248 31.79 -2.65 -13.59
C GLU A 248 32.82 -2.28 -12.49
N HIS A 249 32.57 -1.22 -11.72
CA HIS A 249 33.34 -0.88 -10.52
C HIS A 249 32.72 -1.50 -9.27
N THR A 250 33.47 -2.42 -8.66
CA THR A 250 33.12 -3.19 -7.47
C THR A 250 32.84 -2.31 -6.26
N ALA A 251 31.59 -1.86 -6.09
CA ALA A 251 31.10 -1.47 -4.77
C ALA A 251 31.07 -2.73 -3.91
N THR A 252 32.06 -2.87 -3.02
CA THR A 252 32.08 -3.91 -2.00
C THR A 252 30.84 -3.78 -1.12
N GLU A 253 30.21 -4.90 -0.70
CA GLU A 253 29.07 -4.88 0.24
C GLU A 253 29.36 -4.11 1.54
N ASP A 254 30.65 -3.87 1.84
CA ASP A 254 31.16 -3.14 3.00
C ASP A 254 31.28 -1.61 2.78
N ASP A 255 30.78 -1.04 1.69
CA ASP A 255 30.79 0.43 1.53
C ASP A 255 29.93 1.09 2.61
N HIS A 256 30.61 1.74 3.56
CA HIS A 256 30.03 2.35 4.76
C HIS A 256 28.93 3.36 4.46
N ARG A 257 28.90 3.96 3.25
CA ARG A 257 27.85 4.90 2.85
C ARG A 257 26.45 4.28 2.76
N PHE A 258 26.37 2.96 2.58
CA PHE A 258 25.11 2.23 2.47
C PHE A 258 24.71 1.53 3.77
N ILE A 259 25.47 1.77 4.84
CA ILE A 259 25.24 1.18 6.17
C ILE A 259 24.58 2.22 7.07
N LEU A 260 23.34 1.95 7.47
CA LEU A 260 22.62 2.71 8.46
C LEU A 260 23.18 2.39 9.84
N ASN A 261 23.72 3.39 10.54
CA ASN A 261 24.33 3.23 11.85
C ASN A 261 23.30 3.45 12.98
N PRO A 262 23.32 2.65 14.05
CA PRO A 262 22.45 2.87 15.20
C PRO A 262 22.61 4.27 15.81
N ARG A 263 21.54 4.81 16.38
CA ARG A 263 21.61 6.02 17.21
C ARG A 263 22.42 5.69 18.47
N THR A 264 23.44 6.51 18.74
CA THR A 264 24.36 6.34 19.88
C THR A 264 24.04 7.28 21.03
N GLU A 265 22.87 7.91 21.06
CA GLU A 265 22.54 8.88 22.11
C GLU A 265 22.27 8.16 23.44
N PRO A 266 23.01 8.46 24.52
CA PRO A 266 22.65 8.02 25.86
C PRO A 266 21.34 8.71 26.29
N PRO A 267 20.59 8.14 27.25
CA PRO A 267 19.42 8.83 27.80
C PRO A 267 19.83 10.21 28.35
N PRO A 268 19.07 11.28 28.07
CA PRO A 268 19.35 12.58 28.67
C PRO A 268 19.14 12.49 30.18
N ASN A 269 20.22 12.69 30.94
CA ASN A 269 20.30 12.81 32.41
C ASN A 269 19.60 11.71 33.25
N PRO A 270 20.36 10.83 33.94
CA PRO A 270 19.83 9.93 34.96
C PRO A 270 19.16 10.64 36.16
N THR A 271 19.31 11.96 36.28
CA THR A 271 18.93 12.73 37.47
C THR A 271 17.43 13.09 37.56
N LEU A 272 16.61 12.72 36.58
CA LEU A 272 15.14 12.84 36.66
C LEU A 272 14.41 11.49 36.56
N LEU A 273 15.13 10.37 36.54
CA LEU A 273 14.55 9.02 36.59
C LEU A 273 14.32 8.51 38.03
N SER A 274 14.70 9.26 39.06
CA SER A 274 14.53 8.84 40.45
C SER A 274 13.15 9.15 41.07
N GLN A 275 12.24 9.83 40.36
CA GLN A 275 10.88 10.07 40.85
C GLN A 275 9.79 9.22 40.18
N ALA A 276 10.10 8.54 39.05
CA ALA A 276 9.16 7.62 38.39
C ALA A 276 9.48 6.12 38.60
N GLN A 277 10.61 5.80 39.25
CA GLN A 277 11.07 4.41 39.46
C GLN A 277 10.97 3.91 40.90
N GLN A 278 10.23 4.59 41.80
CA GLN A 278 9.96 4.05 43.13
C GLN A 278 8.64 3.26 43.26
N ASP A 279 7.75 3.26 42.26
CA ASP A 279 6.47 2.54 42.32
C ASP A 279 6.36 1.28 41.43
N THR A 280 7.47 0.76 40.90
CA THR A 280 7.44 -0.47 40.07
C THR A 280 8.24 -1.62 40.69
N ASN A 281 8.13 -1.80 42.01
CA ASN A 281 8.40 -3.09 42.63
C ASN A 281 7.06 -3.78 42.92
N HIS A 282 6.87 -4.95 42.34
CA HIS A 282 5.69 -5.84 42.43
C HIS A 282 4.47 -5.51 41.56
N THR A 283 4.54 -5.86 40.28
CA THR A 283 3.71 -6.91 39.65
C THR A 283 4.02 -6.93 38.15
N LYS A 284 4.21 -8.10 37.55
CA LYS A 284 4.17 -8.25 36.08
C LYS A 284 2.73 -8.03 35.64
N SER A 285 2.30 -6.78 35.64
CA SER A 285 0.99 -6.36 35.15
C SER A 285 0.93 -6.61 33.65
N ARG A 286 -0.01 -7.47 33.24
CA ARG A 286 -0.43 -7.65 31.85
C ARG A 286 -0.69 -6.26 31.27
N ARG A 287 -0.11 -5.90 30.12
CA ARG A 287 -0.42 -4.62 29.42
C ARG A 287 -1.92 -4.41 29.44
N GLN A 288 -2.39 -3.45 30.25
CA GLN A 288 -3.80 -3.09 30.29
C GLN A 288 -4.12 -2.29 29.04
N LYS A 289 -5.26 -2.63 28.42
CA LYS A 289 -5.80 -1.86 27.29
C LYS A 289 -6.31 -0.55 27.86
N VAL A 290 -5.69 0.55 27.47
CA VAL A 290 -6.17 1.91 27.75
C VAL A 290 -6.94 2.36 26.51
N ASP A 291 -8.25 2.52 26.68
CA ASP A 291 -9.10 3.18 25.69
C ASP A 291 -9.01 4.69 26.00
N TYR A 292 -8.54 5.47 25.02
CA TYR A 292 -8.42 6.93 25.15
C TYR A 292 -9.72 7.59 24.69
N GLU A 293 -10.13 8.66 25.35
CA GLU A 293 -11.25 9.48 24.87
C GLU A 293 -10.91 10.10 23.51
N PRO A 294 -11.82 10.05 22.51
CA PRO A 294 -11.62 10.70 21.22
C PRO A 294 -11.39 12.21 21.36
N ILE A 295 -10.52 12.79 20.53
CA ILE A 295 -10.35 14.24 20.49
C ILE A 295 -11.58 14.87 19.82
N ASP A 296 -12.08 15.94 20.42
CA ASP A 296 -13.14 16.80 19.92
C ASP A 296 -12.79 18.28 20.15
N SER A 297 -13.64 19.19 19.69
CA SER A 297 -13.42 20.64 19.85
C SER A 297 -13.41 21.11 21.31
N GLN A 298 -13.98 20.36 22.24
CA GLN A 298 -14.11 20.71 23.65
C GLN A 298 -12.87 20.26 24.46
N ASN A 299 -12.32 19.09 24.14
CA ASN A 299 -11.14 18.55 24.79
C ASN A 299 -9.82 18.83 24.04
N PHE A 300 -9.89 19.38 22.82
CA PHE A 300 -8.71 19.70 21.99
C PHE A 300 -7.67 20.54 22.73
N LEU A 301 -8.05 21.61 23.43
CA LEU A 301 -7.08 22.46 24.12
C LEU A 301 -6.30 21.71 25.22
N VAL A 302 -6.91 20.69 25.82
CA VAL A 302 -6.28 19.82 26.82
C VAL A 302 -5.45 18.73 26.13
N ALA A 303 -5.96 18.15 25.03
CA ALA A 303 -5.29 17.10 24.27
C ALA A 303 -4.12 17.62 23.41
N ARG A 304 -4.14 18.90 23.02
CA ARG A 304 -3.08 19.58 22.27
C ARG A 304 -1.76 19.48 23.01
N ASN A 305 -1.81 19.67 24.35
CA ASN A 305 -0.70 19.60 25.28
C ASN A 305 0.63 19.95 24.61
N ASP A 306 0.89 21.25 24.47
CA ASP A 306 2.05 21.82 23.75
C ASP A 306 3.40 21.50 24.42
N GLN A 307 3.41 20.67 25.46
CA GLN A 307 4.64 20.17 26.05
C GLN A 307 5.37 19.28 25.03
N PRO A 308 6.69 19.47 24.86
CA PRO A 308 7.48 18.68 23.94
C PRO A 308 7.33 17.18 24.20
N LYS A 309 6.84 16.45 23.20
CA LYS A 309 6.74 15.00 23.25
C LYS A 309 8.09 14.39 22.92
N GLN A 310 8.62 13.57 23.83
CA GLN A 310 9.90 12.91 23.63
C GLN A 310 9.76 11.74 22.64
N ASP A 311 10.61 11.73 21.62
CA ASP A 311 10.67 10.63 20.68
C ASP A 311 11.09 9.32 21.38
N PRO A 312 10.64 8.15 20.89
CA PRO A 312 11.00 6.87 21.50
C PRO A 312 12.51 6.65 21.51
N THR A 313 13.03 6.16 22.64
CA THR A 313 14.46 5.88 22.79
C THR A 313 14.90 4.74 21.87
N ALA A 314 16.08 4.89 21.27
CA ALA A 314 16.68 3.84 20.46
C ALA A 314 17.01 2.60 21.31
N SER A 315 16.78 1.40 20.75
CA SER A 315 17.18 0.17 21.43
C SER A 315 18.69 -0.02 21.33
N SER A 316 19.35 -0.33 22.45
CA SER A 316 20.79 -0.64 22.50
C SER A 316 21.17 -1.95 21.80
N THR A 317 20.17 -2.78 21.44
CA THR A 317 20.40 -4.09 20.82
C THR A 317 20.45 -4.04 19.29
N VAL A 318 20.12 -2.90 18.67
CA VAL A 318 20.11 -2.79 17.20
C VAL A 318 21.53 -2.72 16.65
N LYS A 319 21.75 -3.40 15.52
CA LYS A 319 23.04 -3.45 14.82
C LYS A 319 23.01 -2.51 13.60
N PRO A 320 24.18 -2.14 13.06
CA PRO A 320 24.25 -1.52 11.74
C PRO A 320 23.49 -2.36 10.71
N MET A 321 22.81 -1.68 9.80
CA MET A 321 21.92 -2.31 8.82
C MET A 321 22.19 -1.76 7.42
N HIS A 322 22.48 -2.63 6.47
CA HIS A 322 22.69 -2.23 5.09
C HIS A 322 21.35 -1.79 4.43
N ILE A 323 21.38 -0.78 3.56
CA ILE A 323 20.17 -0.22 2.90
C ILE A 323 19.38 -1.28 2.11
N ARG A 324 20.09 -2.18 1.41
CA ARG A 324 19.50 -3.37 0.78
C ARG A 324 18.67 -4.19 1.75
N ASP A 325 19.22 -4.49 2.93
CA ASP A 325 18.57 -5.38 3.90
C ASP A 325 17.39 -4.67 4.56
N MET A 326 17.50 -3.36 4.79
CA MET A 326 16.40 -2.52 5.22
C MET A 326 15.22 -2.58 4.22
N TRP A 327 15.53 -2.42 2.93
CA TRP A 327 14.55 -2.44 1.85
C TRP A 327 13.95 -3.84 1.62
N MET A 328 14.80 -4.84 1.43
CA MET A 328 14.41 -6.18 0.97
C MET A 328 13.91 -7.10 2.07
N ASN A 329 14.28 -6.86 3.33
CA ASN A 329 13.80 -7.67 4.46
C ASN A 329 12.57 -7.06 5.13
N GLY A 330 11.91 -6.10 4.48
CA GLY A 330 10.69 -5.46 4.99
C GLY A 330 10.92 -4.78 6.32
N LYS A 331 11.98 -3.98 6.47
CA LYS A 331 12.20 -3.22 7.72
C LYS A 331 11.43 -1.91 7.74
N LEU A 332 11.08 -1.37 6.57
CA LEU A 332 10.15 -0.25 6.44
C LEU A 332 8.74 -0.70 6.80
N ARG A 333 8.06 0.08 7.64
CA ARG A 333 6.71 -0.20 8.14
C ARG A 333 5.78 0.98 7.98
N TRP A 334 6.26 2.18 8.28
CA TRP A 334 5.45 3.39 8.15
C TRP A 334 6.31 4.62 7.91
N CYS A 335 5.69 5.63 7.33
CA CYS A 335 6.18 7.00 7.19
C CYS A 335 5.03 7.98 7.47
N THR A 336 5.30 9.08 8.18
CA THR A 336 4.36 10.17 8.44
C THR A 336 4.72 11.41 7.62
N ILE A 337 3.72 12.02 6.98
CA ILE A 337 3.83 13.25 6.18
C ILE A 337 2.81 14.28 6.70
N GLY A 338 3.07 15.58 6.58
CA GLY A 338 2.22 16.60 7.21
C GLY A 338 2.45 16.68 8.72
N TRP A 339 1.37 16.81 9.49
CA TRP A 339 1.45 16.71 10.95
C TRP A 339 1.97 15.34 11.38
N GLN A 340 3.01 15.35 12.21
CA GLN A 340 3.71 14.14 12.62
C GLN A 340 2.97 13.43 13.75
N TYR A 341 2.65 12.16 13.56
CA TYR A 341 1.91 11.37 14.56
C TYR A 341 2.85 10.83 15.65
N HIS A 342 2.51 11.08 16.91
CA HIS A 342 3.24 10.57 18.06
C HIS A 342 2.59 9.29 18.60
N TRP A 343 3.16 8.14 18.23
CA TRP A 343 2.61 6.81 18.57
C TRP A 343 2.37 6.56 20.07
N PRO A 344 3.27 6.95 20.99
CA PRO A 344 3.08 6.70 22.42
C PRO A 344 1.86 7.42 23.00
N THR A 345 1.63 8.68 22.61
CA THR A 345 0.51 9.49 23.12
C THR A 345 -0.73 9.41 22.24
N LYS A 346 -0.63 8.79 21.05
CA LYS A 346 -1.70 8.72 20.05
C LYS A 346 -2.27 10.09 19.64
N THR A 347 -1.39 11.09 19.53
CA THR A 347 -1.73 12.47 19.16
C THR A 347 -0.69 13.04 18.21
N TYR A 348 -1.01 14.12 17.51
CA TYR A 348 -0.03 14.81 16.66
C TYR A 348 0.98 15.61 17.47
N HIS A 349 2.17 15.81 16.91
CA HIS A 349 3.11 16.81 17.35
C HIS A 349 2.65 18.20 16.90
N PHE A 350 1.76 18.82 17.67
CA PHE A 350 1.26 20.18 17.39
C PHE A 350 2.31 21.26 17.71
N GLU A 351 3.35 20.91 18.46
CA GLU A 351 4.47 21.77 18.79
C GLU A 351 5.53 21.87 17.66
N ARG A 352 5.42 21.05 16.62
CA ARG A 352 6.33 21.01 15.47
C ARG A 352 5.60 21.52 14.24
N GLU A 353 6.31 22.22 13.36
CA GLU A 353 5.76 22.56 12.04
C GLU A 353 5.45 21.28 11.24
N PRO A 354 4.30 21.20 10.55
CA PRO A 354 3.97 20.05 9.70
C PRO A 354 4.95 19.97 8.54
N THR A 355 5.32 18.74 8.17
CA THR A 355 6.17 18.53 6.99
C THR A 355 5.37 18.72 5.72
N GLN A 356 6.04 19.02 4.60
CA GLN A 356 5.34 19.19 3.34
C GLN A 356 4.75 17.86 2.85
N ILE A 357 3.45 17.87 2.56
CA ILE A 357 2.79 16.82 1.77
C ILE A 357 3.01 17.16 0.29
N SER A 358 3.45 16.19 -0.51
CA SER A 358 3.73 16.40 -1.94
C SER A 358 2.49 16.92 -2.68
N ASP A 359 2.72 17.72 -3.72
CA ASP A 359 1.64 18.25 -4.55
C ASP A 359 0.81 17.14 -5.20
N LEU A 360 1.44 16.01 -5.54
CA LEU A 360 0.75 14.84 -6.08
C LEU A 360 -0.23 14.24 -5.06
N VAL A 361 0.19 14.03 -3.82
CA VAL A 361 -0.69 13.50 -2.77
C VAL A 361 -1.79 14.50 -2.42
N GLN A 362 -1.44 15.78 -2.26
CA GLN A 362 -2.41 16.83 -1.97
C GLN A 362 -3.49 16.91 -3.06
N SER A 363 -3.09 17.04 -4.32
CA SER A 363 -4.01 17.14 -5.46
C SER A 363 -4.85 15.88 -5.65
N THR A 364 -4.28 14.70 -5.42
CA THR A 364 -5.01 13.42 -5.46
C THR A 364 -6.15 13.38 -4.45
N CYS A 365 -5.87 13.70 -3.20
CA CYS A 365 -6.88 13.63 -2.15
C CYS A 365 -7.93 14.73 -2.29
N LYS A 366 -7.51 15.98 -2.59
CA LYS A 366 -8.44 17.10 -2.84
C LYS A 366 -9.38 16.84 -4.00
N ASN A 367 -8.87 16.29 -5.11
CA ASN A 367 -9.71 15.96 -6.26
C ASN A 367 -10.73 14.88 -5.90
N LEU A 368 -10.27 13.80 -5.26
CA LEU A 368 -11.16 12.73 -4.87
C LEU A 368 -12.31 13.26 -4.01
N VAL A 369 -11.98 13.98 -2.93
CA VAL A 369 -12.98 14.51 -1.99
C VAL A 369 -13.85 15.59 -2.64
N ASN A 370 -13.27 16.62 -3.26
CA ASN A 370 -14.05 17.80 -3.68
C ASN A 370 -14.65 17.71 -5.09
N ARG A 371 -14.27 16.72 -5.91
CA ARG A 371 -14.68 16.65 -7.33
C ARG A 371 -15.23 15.30 -7.77
N VAL A 372 -14.80 14.20 -7.17
CA VAL A 372 -15.24 12.85 -7.58
C VAL A 372 -16.43 12.38 -6.74
N ILE A 373 -16.39 12.61 -5.43
CA ILE A 373 -17.49 12.19 -4.54
C ILE A 373 -18.66 13.18 -4.64
N PRO A 374 -19.86 12.75 -5.06
CA PRO A 374 -21.06 13.57 -5.05
C PRO A 374 -21.66 13.60 -3.64
N TRP A 375 -21.14 14.46 -2.75
CA TRP A 375 -21.54 14.46 -1.33
C TRP A 375 -23.03 14.68 -1.10
N GLU A 376 -23.70 15.49 -1.92
CA GLU A 376 -25.16 15.69 -1.83
C GLU A 376 -25.91 14.35 -1.97
N MET A 377 -25.56 13.54 -2.96
CA MET A 377 -26.11 12.19 -3.16
C MET A 377 -25.81 11.29 -1.95
N VAL A 378 -24.56 11.25 -1.50
CA VAL A 378 -24.14 10.37 -0.39
C VAL A 378 -24.88 10.72 0.92
N GLU A 379 -25.13 12.00 1.17
CA GLU A 379 -25.85 12.46 2.36
C GLU A 379 -27.37 12.25 2.26
N GLU A 380 -27.95 12.41 1.08
CA GLU A 380 -29.37 12.12 0.83
C GLU A 380 -29.68 10.64 1.07
N GLU A 381 -28.82 9.73 0.58
CA GLU A 381 -28.97 8.28 0.81
C GLU A 381 -28.97 7.90 2.29
N SER A 382 -28.20 8.63 3.09
CA SER A 382 -28.13 8.38 4.54
C SER A 382 -29.40 8.89 5.25
N LYS A 383 -30.02 9.98 4.75
CA LYS A 383 -31.20 10.63 5.35
C LYS A 383 -32.54 10.02 4.93
N GLU A 384 -32.65 9.48 3.71
CA GLU A 384 -33.90 8.88 3.23
C GLU A 384 -34.35 7.68 4.08
N GLU A 385 -33.41 6.98 4.71
CA GLU A 385 -33.68 5.81 5.55
C GLU A 385 -33.86 6.14 7.05
N GLU A 386 -33.44 7.33 7.52
CA GLU A 386 -33.60 7.78 8.92
C GLU A 386 -35.01 8.33 9.23
N LYS A 387 -35.89 8.47 8.23
CA LYS A 387 -37.26 9.02 8.40
C LYS A 387 -38.22 8.17 9.25
N GLU A 388 -37.78 7.07 9.86
CA GLU A 388 -38.59 6.27 10.78
C GLU A 388 -38.33 6.52 12.28
N GLN A 389 -37.39 7.39 12.69
CA GLN A 389 -37.27 7.75 14.12
C GLN A 389 -36.59 9.11 14.39
N ASP A 390 -37.44 10.04 14.82
CA ASP A 390 -37.19 11.22 15.68
C ASP A 390 -36.66 12.54 15.08
N ASN A 391 -37.06 13.59 15.81
CA ASN A 391 -37.24 14.98 15.45
C ASN A 391 -35.94 15.78 15.49
N GLY A 392 -35.63 16.41 14.35
CA GLY A 392 -35.16 17.79 14.25
C GLY A 392 -34.20 18.30 15.31
N ALA A 393 -32.92 17.99 15.14
CA ALA A 393 -31.82 18.80 15.67
C ALA A 393 -30.94 19.26 14.51
N GLU A 394 -31.06 20.54 14.11
CA GLU A 394 -30.16 21.16 13.14
C GLU A 394 -28.73 21.17 13.70
N LYS A 395 -27.85 20.30 13.18
CA LYS A 395 -26.40 20.44 13.38
C LYS A 395 -25.94 21.69 12.61
N LYS A 396 -25.57 22.74 13.35
CA LYS A 396 -24.95 23.95 12.80
C LYS A 396 -23.65 23.59 12.08
N SER A 397 -23.65 23.78 10.77
CA SER A 397 -22.48 23.72 9.89
C SER A 397 -21.37 24.63 10.43
N SER A 398 -20.23 24.05 10.80
CA SER A 398 -19.01 24.81 11.08
C SER A 398 -18.45 25.40 9.78
N ASP A 399 -17.89 26.60 9.87
CA ASP A 399 -17.49 27.54 8.82
C ASP A 399 -16.38 27.07 7.84
N THR A 400 -16.13 25.76 7.74
CA THR A 400 -15.17 25.14 6.80
C THR A 400 -15.76 23.84 6.26
N ASP A 401 -16.51 23.93 5.16
CA ASP A 401 -17.06 22.76 4.50
C ASP A 401 -15.96 22.02 3.71
N TRP A 402 -15.34 21.04 4.36
CA TRP A 402 -14.35 20.14 3.76
C TRP A 402 -14.85 19.48 2.48
N LYS A 403 -16.16 19.43 2.21
CA LYS A 403 -16.74 18.93 0.96
C LYS A 403 -16.35 19.79 -0.24
N THR A 404 -16.07 21.08 -0.03
CA THR A 404 -15.66 22.01 -1.09
C THR A 404 -14.19 22.44 -0.99
N ASP A 405 -13.60 22.42 0.22
CA ASP A 405 -12.20 22.75 0.47
C ASP A 405 -11.56 21.74 1.43
N TYR A 406 -11.33 20.51 0.96
CA TYR A 406 -10.66 19.49 1.76
C TYR A 406 -9.19 19.84 1.93
N LYS A 407 -8.66 19.72 3.16
CA LYS A 407 -7.26 20.02 3.47
C LYS A 407 -6.52 18.75 3.89
N PRO A 408 -5.73 18.14 2.99
CA PRO A 408 -4.73 17.14 3.34
C PRO A 408 -3.70 17.77 4.28
N GLU A 409 -3.76 17.46 5.57
CA GLU A 409 -2.90 18.07 6.59
C GLU A 409 -1.99 17.05 7.27
N ALA A 410 -2.41 15.78 7.31
CA ALA A 410 -1.58 14.69 7.79
C ALA A 410 -1.78 13.43 6.95
N GLY A 411 -0.74 12.61 6.85
CA GLY A 411 -0.81 11.33 6.19
C GLY A 411 0.12 10.29 6.80
N VAL A 412 -0.28 9.03 6.64
CA VAL A 412 0.52 7.85 7.00
C VAL A 412 0.63 6.95 5.78
N ILE A 413 1.86 6.70 5.37
CA ILE A 413 2.20 5.72 4.35
C ILE A 413 2.58 4.44 5.09
N ASN A 414 1.74 3.42 5.02
CA ASN A 414 2.02 2.11 5.60
C ASN A 414 2.62 1.18 4.55
N PHE A 415 3.69 0.50 4.93
CA PHE A 415 4.43 -0.47 4.12
C PHE A 415 4.23 -1.86 4.71
N TYR A 416 3.41 -2.66 4.03
CA TYR A 416 3.08 -4.01 4.45
C TYR A 416 3.87 -5.04 3.65
N GLN A 417 4.11 -6.16 4.30
CA GLN A 417 4.58 -7.44 3.76
C GLN A 417 3.54 -8.52 4.08
N TYR A 418 3.62 -9.69 3.45
CA TYR A 418 2.63 -10.77 3.64
C TYR A 418 2.25 -11.05 5.09
N ARG A 419 3.23 -11.07 6.00
CA ARG A 419 3.02 -11.43 7.41
C ARG A 419 2.51 -10.28 8.28
N ASP A 420 2.47 -9.08 7.73
CA ASP A 420 2.00 -7.93 8.47
C ASP A 420 0.47 -7.97 8.58
N ALA A 421 -0.02 -7.42 9.67
CA ALA A 421 -1.43 -7.27 9.94
C ALA A 421 -1.62 -6.05 10.83
N LEU A 422 -2.73 -5.34 10.66
CA LEU A 422 -3.14 -4.23 11.50
C LEU A 422 -4.39 -4.65 12.26
N THR A 423 -4.31 -4.64 13.59
CA THR A 423 -5.44 -5.08 14.43
C THR A 423 -6.54 -4.02 14.51
N ALA A 424 -7.74 -4.43 14.92
CA ALA A 424 -8.86 -3.54 15.18
C ALA A 424 -8.47 -2.26 15.97
N HIS A 425 -8.67 -1.09 15.38
CA HIS A 425 -8.40 0.22 15.98
C HIS A 425 -9.37 1.28 15.43
N ILE A 426 -9.37 2.47 16.06
CA ILE A 426 -10.11 3.65 15.61
C ILE A 426 -9.09 4.78 15.45
N ASP A 427 -9.26 5.57 14.40
CA ASP A 427 -8.49 6.79 14.16
C ASP A 427 -9.21 7.98 14.82
N HIS A 428 -8.79 8.32 16.04
CA HIS A 428 -9.46 9.31 16.91
C HIS A 428 -8.57 10.50 17.29
N SER A 429 -7.50 10.73 16.53
CA SER A 429 -6.46 11.71 16.87
C SER A 429 -6.65 13.08 16.20
N GLU A 430 -7.56 13.17 15.22
CA GLU A 430 -7.90 14.40 14.51
C GLU A 430 -8.99 15.19 15.25
N VAL A 431 -8.89 16.52 15.21
CA VAL A 431 -9.91 17.44 15.75
C VAL A 431 -11.12 17.43 14.82
N SER A 432 -10.87 17.44 13.51
CA SER A 432 -11.89 17.26 12.50
C SER A 432 -12.39 15.82 12.52
N THR A 433 -13.52 15.60 13.21
CA THR A 433 -14.05 14.26 13.44
C THR A 433 -14.80 13.70 12.24
N ASP A 434 -15.31 14.60 11.40
CA ASP A 434 -16.27 14.29 10.34
C ASP A 434 -15.63 14.37 8.95
N ALA A 435 -14.51 15.11 8.81
CA ALA A 435 -13.78 15.22 7.56
C ALA A 435 -13.23 13.85 7.11
N PRO A 436 -13.23 13.59 5.79
CA PRO A 436 -12.94 12.28 5.24
C PRO A 436 -11.49 11.88 5.48
N LEU A 437 -11.30 10.61 5.80
CA LEU A 437 -10.03 9.92 5.69
C LEU A 437 -9.97 9.24 4.32
N VAL A 438 -8.98 9.63 3.51
CA VAL A 438 -8.72 9.08 2.18
C VAL A 438 -7.69 7.95 2.31
N SER A 439 -8.06 6.73 1.94
CA SER A 439 -7.18 5.55 1.93
C SER A 439 -7.00 5.04 0.50
N LEU A 440 -5.76 5.04 0.02
CA LEU A 440 -5.39 4.52 -1.30
C LEU A 440 -4.55 3.24 -1.15
N SER A 441 -4.84 2.23 -1.96
CA SER A 441 -4.21 0.91 -1.88
C SER A 441 -3.43 0.59 -3.15
N ILE A 442 -2.16 0.20 -3.02
CA ILE A 442 -1.29 -0.14 -4.16
C ILE A 442 -0.45 -1.39 -3.84
N GLY A 443 -0.34 -2.32 -4.78
CA GLY A 443 0.40 -3.57 -4.65
C GLY A 443 -0.48 -4.78 -4.36
N HIS A 444 -0.01 -5.70 -3.53
CA HIS A 444 -0.80 -6.87 -3.13
C HIS A 444 -2.13 -6.47 -2.49
N ALA A 445 -3.20 -7.19 -2.85
CA ALA A 445 -4.52 -7.04 -2.26
C ALA A 445 -4.49 -7.35 -0.76
N CYS A 446 -5.45 -6.83 -0.01
CA CYS A 446 -5.64 -7.16 1.39
C CYS A 446 -7.11 -7.34 1.73
N MET A 447 -7.36 -8.02 2.86
CA MET A 447 -8.66 -7.96 3.53
C MET A 447 -8.63 -6.81 4.52
N PHE A 448 -9.59 -5.90 4.39
CA PHE A 448 -9.91 -4.82 5.32
C PHE A 448 -11.20 -5.17 6.05
N LEU A 449 -11.26 -4.92 7.35
CA LEU A 449 -12.44 -5.16 8.19
C LEU A 449 -12.88 -3.83 8.80
N ILE A 450 -14.19 -3.58 8.87
CA ILE A 450 -14.78 -2.40 9.51
C ILE A 450 -16.10 -2.70 10.22
N SER A 451 -16.32 -2.12 11.41
CA SER A 451 -17.54 -2.26 12.22
C SER A 451 -17.74 -1.05 13.14
N PRO A 452 -18.98 -0.64 13.46
CA PRO A 452 -19.23 0.34 14.52
C PRO A 452 -18.67 -0.08 15.89
N SER A 453 -18.73 -1.38 16.20
CA SER A 453 -18.29 -1.96 17.48
C SER A 453 -17.52 -3.26 17.29
N ARG A 454 -16.60 -3.56 18.24
CA ARG A 454 -15.92 -4.87 18.28
C ARG A 454 -16.86 -6.03 18.56
N GLU A 455 -18.01 -5.74 19.18
CA GLU A 455 -19.06 -6.71 19.49
C GLU A 455 -20.01 -6.98 18.31
N GLU A 456 -19.80 -6.27 17.21
CA GLU A 456 -20.46 -6.53 15.94
C GLU A 456 -19.51 -7.27 15.00
N GLU A 457 -20.11 -8.05 14.12
CA GLU A 457 -19.36 -8.67 13.05
C GLU A 457 -18.92 -7.52 12.08
N PRO A 458 -17.68 -7.49 11.57
CA PRO A 458 -17.21 -6.43 10.68
C PRO A 458 -17.32 -6.72 9.19
N LEU A 459 -17.89 -5.80 8.43
CA LEU A 459 -17.86 -5.84 6.96
C LEU A 459 -16.42 -6.06 6.47
N ALA A 460 -16.25 -7.16 5.74
CA ALA A 460 -14.98 -7.49 5.09
C ALA A 460 -14.96 -6.91 3.68
N ILE A 461 -13.92 -6.14 3.35
CA ILE A 461 -13.70 -5.56 2.03
C ILE A 461 -12.34 -6.04 1.52
N LYS A 462 -12.32 -6.66 0.34
CA LYS A 462 -11.10 -6.99 -0.39
C LYS A 462 -10.64 -5.74 -1.15
N LEU A 463 -9.55 -5.13 -0.69
CA LEU A 463 -8.94 -3.96 -1.33
C LEU A 463 -7.82 -4.42 -2.26
N GLU A 464 -7.92 -4.09 -3.54
CA GLU A 464 -6.97 -4.44 -4.59
C GLU A 464 -6.15 -3.22 -5.05
N SER A 465 -5.10 -3.46 -5.85
CA SER A 465 -4.21 -2.39 -6.32
C SER A 465 -4.96 -1.36 -7.15
N GLY A 466 -4.91 -0.11 -6.72
CA GLY A 466 -5.60 1.03 -7.31
C GLY A 466 -6.95 1.35 -6.68
N ASP A 467 -7.43 0.57 -5.71
CA ASP A 467 -8.67 0.89 -4.98
C ASP A 467 -8.50 2.08 -4.05
N GLY A 468 -9.57 2.86 -3.94
CA GLY A 468 -9.74 3.90 -2.92
C GLY A 468 -10.81 3.49 -1.91
N LEU A 469 -10.64 3.95 -0.67
CA LEU A 469 -11.64 3.82 0.40
C LEU A 469 -11.72 5.17 1.12
N ILE A 470 -12.93 5.68 1.33
CA ILE A 470 -13.19 6.85 2.17
C ILE A 470 -13.95 6.40 3.40
N MET A 471 -13.51 6.89 4.57
CA MET A 471 -14.33 6.92 5.77
C MET A 471 -14.64 8.38 6.06
N SER A 472 -15.91 8.74 6.19
CA SER A 472 -16.40 10.09 6.52
C SER A 472 -17.56 9.99 7.51
N GLY A 473 -17.90 11.08 8.21
CA GLY A 473 -18.97 11.07 9.21
C GLY A 473 -18.82 9.91 10.21
N ASP A 474 -19.88 9.15 10.42
CA ASP A 474 -19.93 8.05 11.40
C ASP A 474 -18.83 7.00 11.18
N SER A 475 -18.60 6.59 9.92
CA SER A 475 -17.57 5.59 9.61
C SER A 475 -16.14 6.01 9.99
N ARG A 476 -15.86 7.31 10.24
CA ARG A 476 -14.55 7.77 10.76
C ARG A 476 -14.23 7.20 12.13
N ARG A 477 -15.25 6.85 12.91
CA ARG A 477 -15.12 6.35 14.29
C ARG A 477 -15.30 4.85 14.41
N TYR A 478 -15.38 4.14 13.29
CA TYR A 478 -15.57 2.69 13.30
C TYR A 478 -14.26 1.96 13.57
N PHE A 479 -14.37 0.84 14.29
CA PHE A 479 -13.26 -0.09 14.44
C PHE A 479 -12.92 -0.68 13.09
N HIS A 480 -11.64 -0.64 12.73
CA HIS A 480 -11.18 -1.22 11.48
C HIS A 480 -9.77 -1.83 11.60
N GLY A 481 -9.42 -2.67 10.64
CA GLY A 481 -8.14 -3.36 10.63
C GLY A 481 -7.85 -4.08 9.30
N VAL A 482 -6.63 -4.58 9.18
CA VAL A 482 -6.14 -5.32 8.01
C VAL A 482 -5.58 -6.66 8.49
N PRO A 483 -6.41 -7.72 8.63
CA PRO A 483 -5.94 -9.03 9.11
C PRO A 483 -5.00 -9.76 8.15
N ARG A 484 -5.07 -9.47 6.84
CA ARG A 484 -4.38 -10.27 5.81
C ARG A 484 -3.97 -9.44 4.60
N ILE A 485 -2.69 -9.54 4.24
CA ILE A 485 -2.19 -9.26 2.89
C ILE A 485 -2.23 -10.56 2.08
N ILE A 486 -2.87 -10.53 0.92
CA ILE A 486 -3.15 -11.72 0.10
C ILE A 486 -1.91 -12.05 -0.75
N GLU A 487 -1.43 -13.28 -0.62
CA GLU A 487 -0.33 -13.79 -1.44
C GLU A 487 -0.75 -13.91 -2.91
N HIS A 488 0.20 -13.72 -3.83
CA HIS A 488 -0.02 -13.94 -5.27
C HIS A 488 -1.11 -13.08 -5.91
N SER A 489 -1.53 -12.00 -5.26
CA SER A 489 -2.53 -11.05 -5.77
C SER A 489 -1.91 -9.75 -6.32
N LEU A 490 -0.65 -9.77 -6.75
CA LEU A 490 0.00 -8.59 -7.32
C LEU A 490 -0.61 -8.32 -8.71
N PRO A 491 -0.93 -7.09 -9.12
CA PRO A 491 -1.47 -6.86 -10.46
C PRO A 491 -0.43 -7.16 -11.54
N ASP A 492 -0.87 -7.65 -12.70
CA ASP A 492 0.00 -8.15 -13.78
C ASP A 492 1.06 -7.12 -14.21
N TRP A 493 0.69 -5.84 -14.31
CA TRP A 493 1.64 -4.78 -14.68
C TRP A 493 2.80 -4.58 -13.69
N LEU A 494 2.68 -5.07 -12.45
CA LEU A 494 3.75 -5.10 -11.45
C LEU A 494 4.50 -6.44 -11.39
N GLN A 495 3.99 -7.47 -12.06
CA GLN A 495 4.62 -8.78 -12.18
C GLN A 495 5.55 -8.86 -13.39
N GLU A 496 5.16 -8.23 -14.51
CA GLU A 496 5.84 -8.34 -15.78
C GLU A 496 7.25 -7.72 -15.79
N THR A 497 8.26 -8.52 -16.12
CA THR A 497 9.61 -8.05 -16.46
C THR A 497 9.66 -7.72 -17.95
N GLY A 498 8.82 -6.77 -18.38
CA GLY A 498 8.77 -6.31 -19.77
C GLY A 498 9.94 -5.39 -20.14
N HIS A 499 9.96 -4.97 -21.41
CA HIS A 499 10.77 -3.86 -21.90
C HIS A 499 9.87 -2.63 -22.12
N PRO A 500 10.17 -1.45 -21.56
CA PRO A 500 11.30 -1.12 -20.67
C PRO A 500 11.16 -1.79 -19.28
N PRO A 501 12.29 -2.00 -18.57
CA PRO A 501 12.25 -2.59 -17.25
C PRO A 501 11.43 -1.74 -16.28
N LEU A 502 10.68 -2.40 -15.41
CA LEU A 502 9.98 -1.72 -14.32
C LEU A 502 10.97 -1.01 -13.39
N PRO A 503 10.55 0.08 -12.71
CA PRO A 503 11.42 0.77 -11.77
C PRO A 503 11.91 -0.14 -10.63
N PRO A 504 13.03 0.21 -9.96
CA PRO A 504 13.63 -0.65 -8.95
C PRO A 504 12.73 -1.03 -7.77
N TRP A 505 11.78 -0.17 -7.42
CA TRP A 505 10.80 -0.46 -6.37
C TRP A 505 9.86 -1.63 -6.72
N SER A 506 9.72 -2.01 -8.00
CA SER A 506 8.83 -3.11 -8.43
C SER A 506 9.22 -4.46 -7.82
N GLU A 507 10.52 -4.67 -7.59
CA GLU A 507 11.03 -5.89 -6.97
C GLU A 507 10.56 -6.04 -5.51
N TRP A 508 10.39 -4.93 -4.79
CA TRP A 508 9.86 -4.94 -3.43
C TRP A 508 8.40 -5.42 -3.41
N PHE A 509 7.59 -4.97 -4.38
CA PHE A 509 6.23 -5.44 -4.55
C PHE A 509 6.17 -6.93 -4.90
N ARG A 510 7.01 -7.40 -5.82
CA ARG A 510 7.12 -8.83 -6.18
C ARG A 510 7.48 -9.74 -5.01
N LYS A 511 8.10 -9.20 -3.96
CA LYS A 511 8.41 -9.93 -2.71
C LYS A 511 7.29 -9.89 -1.65
N GLY A 512 6.12 -9.34 -1.98
CA GLY A 512 4.97 -9.26 -1.07
C GLY A 512 4.67 -7.86 -0.54
N GLY A 513 5.27 -6.84 -1.16
CA GLY A 513 5.07 -5.44 -0.78
C GLY A 513 3.67 -4.93 -1.09
N ARG A 514 3.13 -4.13 -0.18
CA ARG A 514 1.90 -3.35 -0.37
C ARG A 514 2.05 -1.99 0.30
N ILE A 515 1.65 -0.94 -0.40
CA ILE A 515 1.56 0.42 0.15
C ILE A 515 0.10 0.77 0.43
N ASN A 516 -0.15 1.36 1.59
CA ASN A 516 -1.40 2.06 1.90
C ASN A 516 -1.07 3.52 2.23
N LEU A 517 -1.66 4.45 1.50
CA LEU A 517 -1.55 5.88 1.77
C LEU A 517 -2.86 6.35 2.41
N ASN A 518 -2.82 6.70 3.69
CA ASN A 518 -3.96 7.29 4.41
C ASN A 518 -3.70 8.78 4.61
N VAL A 519 -4.64 9.63 4.19
CA VAL A 519 -4.52 11.09 4.25
C VAL A 519 -5.79 11.67 4.87
N ARG A 520 -5.61 12.69 5.70
CA ARG A 520 -6.64 13.23 6.58
C ARG A 520 -6.46 14.73 6.77
N GLN A 521 -7.57 15.39 7.08
CA GLN A 521 -7.61 16.73 7.64
C GLN A 521 -7.55 16.64 9.15
N VAL A 522 -6.73 17.49 9.78
CA VAL A 522 -6.51 17.47 11.23
C VAL A 522 -7.44 18.46 11.92
N PHE A 523 -7.66 19.64 11.33
CA PHE A 523 -8.43 20.75 11.92
C PHE A 523 -9.82 20.95 11.32
#